data_AF-A0A954FRB7-F1
#
_entry.id   AF-A0A954FRB7-F1
#
_cell.length_a   1.000
_cell.length_b   1.000
_cell.length_c   1.000
_cell.angle_alpha   90.00
_cell.angle_beta   90.00
_cell.angle_gamma   90.00
#
_symmetry.space_group_name_H-M   'P 1'
#
loop_
_entity.id
_entity.type
_entity.pdbx_description
1 polymer ?
#
loop_
_entity_poly.entity_id
_entity_poly.type
_entity_poly.pdbx_seq_one_letter_code
_entity_poly.pdbx_strand_id
1 'polypeptide(L)' 'MSGQFDNPYKFPAKVLASLRPGYLTVYIGYGQGLADGGIPSEFPLDDIPFDLRLPNSEFTAIIDPTNGRIIGVERYISE' A
#
# COMPACT_ATOMS: atom_id res chain seq x y z
N MET A 1 -3.08 9.27 -30.38
CA MET A 1 -1.85 9.02 -29.61
C MET A 1 -2.18 7.93 -28.61
N SER A 2 -1.70 6.71 -28.84
CA SER A 2 -1.92 5.54 -27.98
C SER A 2 -1.07 5.69 -26.71
N GLY A 3 -1.73 5.95 -25.57
CA GLY A 3 -1.11 6.22 -24.28
C GLY A 3 -0.30 5.04 -23.78
N GLN A 4 1.02 5.22 -23.69
CA GLN A 4 1.98 4.27 -23.18
C GLN A 4 2.44 4.70 -21.79
N PHE A 5 1.51 4.92 -20.85
CA PHE A 5 1.82 5.34 -19.48
C PHE A 5 0.77 4.91 -18.45
N ASP A 6 0.41 3.63 -18.36
CA ASP A 6 -0.42 3.14 -17.25
C ASP A 6 0.19 1.88 -16.62
N ASN A 7 1.50 1.86 -16.41
CA ASN A 7 2.09 0.83 -15.57
C ASN A 7 1.86 1.22 -14.10
N PRO A 8 1.25 0.34 -13.28
CA PRO A 8 1.05 0.64 -11.88
C PRO A 8 2.39 0.76 -11.15
N TYR A 9 2.41 1.64 -10.14
CA TYR A 9 3.59 1.80 -9.30
C TYR A 9 3.65 0.71 -8.24
N LYS A 10 4.87 0.32 -7.85
CA LYS A 10 5.10 -0.65 -6.78
C LYS A 10 5.92 0.00 -5.68
N PHE A 11 5.40 -0.06 -4.45
CA PHE A 11 6.09 0.48 -3.28
C PHE A 11 6.02 -0.49 -2.11
N PRO A 12 7.09 -0.60 -1.30
CA PRO A 12 6.99 -1.30 -0.03
C PRO A 12 5.99 -0.58 0.88
N ALA A 13 5.17 -1.35 1.58
CA ALA A 13 4.10 -0.83 2.40
C ALA A 13 4.04 -1.54 3.76
N LYS A 14 3.66 -0.79 4.80
CA LYS A 14 3.47 -1.32 6.14
C LYS A 14 2.22 -0.75 6.78
N VAL A 15 1.36 -1.62 7.29
CA VAL A 15 0.15 -1.18 8.01
C VAL A 15 0.54 -0.51 9.33
N LEU A 16 -0.01 0.67 9.57
CA LEU A 16 0.06 1.32 10.88
C LEU A 16 -1.09 0.81 11.76
N ALA A 17 -2.33 1.17 11.41
CA ALA A 17 -3.55 0.83 12.16
C ALA A 17 -4.81 1.24 11.36
N SER A 18 -5.99 0.88 11.87
CA SER A 18 -7.25 1.53 11.47
C SER A 18 -7.53 2.70 12.41
N LEU A 19 -7.27 3.92 11.94
CA LEU A 19 -7.51 5.16 12.70
C LEU A 19 -8.90 5.76 12.41
N ARG A 20 -9.57 5.25 11.36
CA ARG A 20 -10.92 5.63 10.93
C ARG A 20 -11.72 4.38 10.53
N PRO A 21 -12.99 4.25 10.95
CA PRO A 21 -13.83 3.12 10.53
C PRO A 21 -13.90 2.98 9.01
N GLY A 22 -13.66 1.76 8.52
CA GLY A 22 -13.68 1.46 7.08
C GLY A 22 -12.37 1.72 6.33
N TYR A 23 -11.36 2.28 6.99
CA TYR A 23 -10.06 2.60 6.39
C TYR A 23 -8.89 2.03 7.21
N LEU A 24 -7.79 1.77 6.50
CA LEU A 24 -6.48 1.44 7.06
C LEU A 24 -5.49 2.54 6.70
N THR A 25 -4.77 3.01 7.70
CA THR A 25 -3.59 3.85 7.51
C THR A 25 -2.40 2.94 7.22
N VAL A 26 -1.79 3.13 6.05
CA VAL A 26 -0.65 2.38 5.56
C VAL A 26 0.46 3.35 5.22
N TYR A 27 1.67 3.03 5.62
CA TYR A 27 2.86 3.73 5.17
C TYR A 27 3.29 3.20 3.81
N ILE A 28 3.28 4.05 2.79
CA ILE A 28 3.75 3.75 1.43
C ILE A 28 5.20 4.21 1.28
N GLY A 29 6.06 3.38 0.68
CA GLY A 29 7.50 3.63 0.65
C GLY A 29 8.19 3.32 1.98
N TYR A 30 7.65 2.38 2.77
CA TYR A 30 8.26 1.96 4.03
C TYR A 30 9.71 1.48 3.81
N GLY A 31 10.65 1.97 4.62
CA GLY A 31 12.08 1.68 4.43
C GLY A 31 12.75 2.36 3.23
N GLN A 32 12.05 3.27 2.54
CA GLN A 32 12.58 4.04 1.40
C GLN A 32 12.42 5.57 1.55
N GLY A 33 11.99 6.06 2.73
CA GLY A 33 11.84 7.49 3.10
C GLY A 33 10.39 7.96 3.30
N LEU A 34 10.01 8.88 4.21
CA LEU A 34 10.74 9.97 4.86
C LEU A 34 11.18 9.62 6.30
N ALA A 35 12.40 9.92 6.72
CA ALA A 35 13.44 8.92 7.01
C ALA A 35 12.92 7.56 7.55
N ASP A 36 12.37 6.79 6.61
CA ASP A 36 12.13 5.34 6.64
C ASP A 36 10.85 4.83 7.30
N GLY A 37 9.96 5.76 7.63
CA GLY A 37 8.56 5.46 7.93
C GLY A 37 7.63 5.50 6.73
N GLY A 38 8.06 5.90 5.52
CA GLY A 38 7.16 6.05 4.37
C GLY A 38 6.25 7.28 4.47
N ILE A 39 5.30 7.39 3.52
CA ILE A 39 4.22 8.39 3.52
C ILE A 39 2.95 7.72 4.07
N PRO A 40 2.35 8.20 5.17
CA PRO A 40 1.08 7.67 5.65
C PRO A 40 -0.04 8.01 4.66
N SER A 41 -0.81 7.01 4.27
CA SER A 41 -1.96 7.13 3.36
C SER A 41 -3.11 6.25 3.84
N GLU A 42 -4.34 6.71 3.66
CA GLU A 42 -5.54 5.97 4.04
C GLU A 42 -6.12 5.21 2.85
N PHE A 43 -6.39 3.92 3.05
CA PHE A 43 -6.99 3.06 2.03
C PHE A 43 -8.27 2.40 2.58
N PRO A 44 -9.33 2.24 1.77
CA PRO A 44 -10.46 1.41 2.13
C PRO A 44 -10.03 0.01 2.54
N LEU A 45 -10.68 -0.58 3.54
CA LEU A 45 -10.39 -1.96 3.98
C LEU A 45 -10.44 -2.95 2.81
N ASP A 46 -11.37 -2.75 1.88
CA ASP A 46 -11.60 -3.65 0.74
C ASP A 46 -10.47 -3.64 -0.29
N ASP A 47 -9.60 -2.62 -0.28
CA ASP A 47 -8.43 -2.54 -1.15
C ASP A 47 -7.26 -3.39 -0.61
N ILE A 48 -7.34 -3.85 0.64
CA ILE A 48 -6.29 -4.61 1.33
C ILE A 48 -6.81 -5.99 1.76
N PRO A 49 -6.13 -7.10 1.40
CA PRO A 49 -6.50 -8.45 1.82
C PRO A 49 -6.58 -8.59 3.36
N PHE A 50 -7.57 -9.33 3.85
CA PHE A 50 -7.88 -9.45 5.28
C PHE A 50 -6.68 -9.85 6.15
N ASP A 51 -5.86 -10.78 5.65
CA ASP A 51 -4.64 -11.29 6.29
C ASP A 51 -3.57 -10.21 6.49
N LEU A 52 -3.58 -9.15 5.68
CA LEU A 52 -2.61 -8.06 5.70
C LEU A 52 -3.12 -6.81 6.44
N ARG A 53 -4.30 -6.86 7.08
CA ARG A 53 -4.91 -5.70 7.75
C ARG A 53 -4.38 -5.46 9.17
N LEU A 54 -3.57 -6.38 9.69
CA LEU A 54 -3.02 -6.27 11.03
C LEU A 54 -1.93 -5.20 11.11
N PRO A 55 -1.80 -4.48 12.23
CA PRO A 55 -0.69 -3.57 12.46
C PRO A 55 0.66 -4.24 12.19
N ASN A 56 1.57 -3.52 11.55
CA ASN A 56 2.90 -3.97 11.12
C ASN A 56 2.93 -5.05 10.04
N SER A 57 1.81 -5.47 9.46
CA SER A 57 1.83 -6.29 8.26
C SER A 57 2.55 -5.55 7.13
N GLU A 58 3.52 -6.22 6.51
CA GLU A 58 4.34 -5.68 5.43
C GLU A 58 3.99 -6.36 4.10
N PHE A 59 3.89 -5.59 3.03
CA PHE A 59 3.61 -6.07 1.68
C PHE A 59 4.11 -5.06 0.63
N THR A 60 4.22 -5.46 -0.63
CA THR A 60 4.40 -4.51 -1.74
C THR A 60 3.02 -4.07 -2.23
N ALA A 61 2.72 -2.78 -2.16
CA ALA A 61 1.50 -2.21 -2.70
C ALA A 61 1.65 -1.93 -4.20
N ILE A 62 0.68 -2.39 -5.00
CA ILE A 62 0.55 -2.08 -6.43
C ILE A 62 -0.49 -0.98 -6.56
N ILE A 63 -0.06 0.22 -6.95
CA ILE A 63 -0.87 1.45 -6.93
C ILE A 63 -1.20 1.90 -8.34
N ASP A 64 -2.48 2.20 -8.59
CA ASP A 64 -2.96 2.82 -9.81
C ASP A 64 -2.53 4.31 -9.85
N PRO A 65 -1.74 4.73 -10.85
CA PRO A 65 -1.25 6.11 -10.95
C PRO A 65 -2.37 7.13 -11.19
N THR A 66 -3.53 6.71 -11.68
CA THR A 66 -4.63 7.61 -12.06
C THR A 66 -5.47 8.06 -10.85
N ASN A 67 -5.58 7.21 -9.83
CA ASN A 67 -6.45 7.44 -8.68
C ASN A 67 -5.78 7.17 -7.32
N GLY A 68 -4.54 6.68 -7.30
CA GLY A 68 -3.76 6.43 -6.09
C GLY A 68 -4.23 5.24 -5.26
N ARG A 69 -5.15 4.41 -5.75
CA ARG A 69 -5.66 3.25 -5.01
C ARG A 69 -4.75 2.04 -5.13
N ILE A 70 -4.78 1.20 -4.11
CA ILE A 70 -4.17 -0.13 -4.17
C ILE A 70 -5.08 -1.01 -5.02
N ILE A 71 -4.54 -1.53 -6.13
CA ILE A 71 -5.22 -2.44 -7.05
C ILE A 71 -4.69 -3.88 -6.94
N GLY A 72 -3.63 -4.07 -6.15
CA GLY A 72 -3.05 -5.38 -5.87
C GLY A 72 -1.95 -5.31 -4.83
N VAL A 73 -1.54 -6.48 -4.32
CA VAL A 73 -0.44 -6.60 -3.35
C VAL A 73 0.44 -7.79 -3.69
N GLU A 74 1.74 -7.69 -3.39
CA GLU A 74 2.67 -8.82 -3.40
C GLU A 74 3.09 -9.13 -1.97
N ARG A 75 3.11 -10.41 -1.63
CA ARG A 75 3.47 -10.90 -0.29
C ARG A 75 4.95 -11.22 -0.24
N TYR A 76 5.59 -10.91 0.89
CA TYR A 76 6.90 -11.46 1.20
C TYR A 76 6.71 -12.91 1.65
N ILE A 77 7.20 -13.87 0.85
CA ILE A 77 7.31 -15.25 1.30
C ILE A 77 8.59 -15.30 2.13
N SER A 78 8.46 -15.34 3.45
CA SER A 78 9.59 -15.71 4.33
C SER A 78 9.80 -17.22 4.18
N GLU A 79 11.02 -17.64 3.85
CA GLU A 79 11.44 -19.06 3.99
C GLU A 79 11.47 -19.50 5.46
#